data_AF-A0A1S3FQ45-F1
#
_entry.id   AF-A0A1S3FQ45-F1
#
_cell.length_a   1.000
_cell.length_b   1.000
_cell.length_c   1.000
_cell.angle_alpha   90.00
_cell.angle_beta   90.00
_cell.angle_gamma   90.00
#
_symmetry.space_group_name_H-M   'P 1'
#
loop_
_entity.id
_entity.type
_entity.pdbx_description
1 polymer ?
#
loop_
_entity_poly.entity_id
_entity_poly.type
_entity_poly.pdbx_seq_one_letter_code
_entity_poly.pdbx_strand_id
1 'polypeptide(L)'
;MQCSPQLTSVLQDECGSGPLREDGAPGLREGWASNLQGRSWRLGSCGAGDHCRLSPGRFHMGVAGDGGGYTVEVSINDYLDIYCPHYGAPLPPADRMEHYVLYMVNGEGHASCDHRQRGFKRWECNRPAAPGGPLKFSEKFQLFTPFSLGFEFRPGHEYYYISATPPNAVDRPCLRLKVYVRPTNETLYEAPEPIFTSNNSCSGLGSCHLFLSTVPVLWTLLGS
;
A
#
# COMPACT_ATOMS: atom_id res chain seq x y z
N MET A 1 30.13 -2.44 2.09
CA MET A 1 30.83 -1.25 1.56
C MET A 1 30.66 -0.15 2.59
N GLN A 2 31.77 0.32 3.15
CA GLN A 2 31.83 1.18 4.33
C GLN A 2 32.08 2.62 3.84
N CYS A 3 31.16 3.55 4.09
CA CYS A 3 31.46 4.98 3.93
C CYS A 3 32.20 5.44 5.19
N SER A 4 33.50 5.67 5.08
CA SER A 4 34.33 6.33 6.10
C SER A 4 34.47 7.80 5.74
N PRO A 5 34.37 8.76 6.68
CA PRO A 5 34.57 10.17 6.37
C PRO A 5 36.07 10.47 6.45
N GLN A 6 36.74 10.51 5.30
CA GLN A 6 38.05 11.14 5.22
C GLN A 6 37.86 12.61 4.85
N LEU A 7 38.21 13.46 5.81
CA LEU A 7 38.38 14.89 5.69
C LEU A 7 39.42 15.18 4.59
N THR A 8 39.02 15.69 3.42
CA THR A 8 39.78 16.61 2.56
C THR A 8 38.99 16.93 1.28
N SER A 9 39.27 18.10 0.74
CA SER A 9 38.58 18.85 -0.31
C SER A 9 38.34 18.11 -1.63
N VAL A 10 37.15 18.33 -2.21
CA VAL A 10 36.79 18.16 -3.63
C VAL A 10 36.96 16.74 -4.16
N LEU A 11 35.90 15.95 -4.09
CA LEU A 11 35.47 15.01 -5.13
C LEU A 11 33.99 14.69 -4.87
N GLN A 12 33.16 14.90 -5.90
CA GLN A 12 31.83 14.33 -5.98
C GLN A 12 31.99 12.80 -5.91
N ASP A 13 31.63 12.18 -4.79
CA ASP A 13 31.40 10.75 -4.78
C ASP A 13 30.03 10.51 -5.42
N GLU A 14 30.07 10.35 -6.74
CA GLU A 14 29.05 9.66 -7.53
C GLU A 14 28.70 8.37 -6.77
N CYS A 15 27.50 8.32 -6.19
CA CYS A 15 26.93 7.08 -5.66
C CYS A 15 26.61 6.20 -6.88
N GLY A 16 27.67 5.58 -7.40
CA GLY A 16 27.69 4.88 -8.67
C GLY A 16 26.62 3.82 -8.73
N SER A 17 25.89 3.83 -9.82
CA SER A 17 25.00 2.77 -10.27
C SER A 17 25.82 1.50 -10.54
N GLY A 18 26.24 0.81 -9.48
CA GLY A 18 26.87 -0.50 -9.55
C GLY A 18 25.80 -1.58 -9.75
N PRO A 19 26.08 -2.64 -10.54
CA PRO A 19 25.15 -3.75 -10.70
C PRO A 19 24.87 -4.41 -9.35
N LEU A 20 23.58 -4.71 -9.10
CA LEU A 20 23.06 -5.39 -7.91
C LEU A 20 23.93 -6.61 -7.59
N ARG A 21 24.56 -6.58 -6.41
CA ARG A 21 25.30 -7.72 -5.88
C ARG A 21 24.29 -8.68 -5.24
N GLU A 22 24.06 -9.82 -5.90
CA GLU A 22 23.20 -10.91 -5.40
C GLU A 22 23.88 -11.66 -4.24
N ASP A 23 23.90 -11.08 -3.05
CA ASP A 23 24.22 -11.79 -1.79
C ASP A 23 22.94 -12.19 -1.02
N GLY A 24 21.80 -12.29 -1.71
CA GLY A 24 20.49 -12.63 -1.15
C GLY A 24 20.06 -14.07 -1.45
N ALA A 25 19.29 -14.68 -0.54
CA ALA A 25 18.67 -15.99 -0.74
C ALA A 25 17.90 -16.06 -2.09
N PRO A 26 17.84 -17.22 -2.77
CA PRO A 26 17.26 -17.32 -4.11
C PRO A 26 15.82 -16.79 -4.15
N GLY A 27 15.64 -15.64 -4.80
CA GLY A 27 14.34 -15.05 -5.17
C GLY A 27 13.72 -14.04 -4.21
N LEU A 28 14.48 -13.50 -3.25
CA LEU A 28 14.16 -12.19 -2.63
C LEU A 28 14.59 -11.06 -3.59
N ARG A 29 13.64 -10.24 -4.05
CA ARG A 29 13.97 -9.01 -4.78
C ARG A 29 14.06 -7.86 -3.78
N GLU A 30 15.23 -7.25 -3.66
CA GLU A 30 15.48 -6.10 -2.79
C GLU A 30 15.61 -4.79 -3.60
N GLY A 31 15.19 -3.68 -3.01
CA GLY A 31 15.31 -2.34 -3.57
C GLY A 31 15.42 -1.25 -2.50
N TRP A 32 15.80 -0.04 -2.89
CA TRP A 32 16.05 1.08 -1.97
C TRP A 32 15.23 2.31 -2.30
N ALA A 33 14.42 2.75 -1.34
CA ALA A 33 13.56 3.93 -1.44
C ALA A 33 14.17 5.12 -0.70
N SER A 34 14.93 5.97 -1.40
CA SER A 34 15.68 7.12 -0.92
C SER A 34 15.12 8.53 -1.22
N ASN A 35 15.12 9.45 -0.25
CA ASN A 35 14.77 10.85 -0.52
C ASN A 35 15.99 11.68 -0.96
N LEU A 36 15.75 12.95 -1.33
CA LEU A 36 16.80 13.91 -1.69
C LEU A 36 17.79 14.23 -0.55
N GLN A 37 17.47 13.84 0.69
CA GLN A 37 18.34 14.00 1.86
C GLN A 37 19.24 12.78 2.10
N GLY A 38 19.21 11.77 1.22
CA GLY A 38 20.03 10.57 1.32
C GLY A 38 19.53 9.52 2.31
N ARG A 39 18.37 9.72 2.93
CA ARG A 39 17.71 8.71 3.76
C ARG A 39 17.11 7.64 2.88
N SER A 40 17.02 6.38 3.32
CA SER A 40 16.50 5.29 2.49
C SER A 40 15.78 4.19 3.27
N TRP A 41 14.73 3.61 2.69
CA TRP A 41 14.16 2.33 3.12
C TRP A 41 14.69 1.20 2.26
N ARG A 42 15.05 0.08 2.88
CA ARG A 42 15.20 -1.17 2.12
C ARG A 42 13.84 -1.86 2.03
N LEU A 43 13.46 -2.21 0.82
CA LEU A 43 12.22 -2.90 0.49
C LEU A 43 12.55 -4.29 -0.04
N GLY A 44 11.79 -5.29 0.38
CA GLY A 44 11.79 -6.63 -0.20
C GLY A 44 10.38 -7.01 -0.66
N SER A 45 10.25 -7.86 -1.68
CA SER A 45 8.95 -8.41 -2.05
C SER A 45 9.06 -9.89 -2.42
N CYS A 46 8.06 -10.67 -1.98
CA CYS A 46 7.89 -12.08 -2.34
C CYS A 46 6.42 -12.33 -2.76
N GLY A 47 6.24 -13.13 -3.81
CA GLY A 47 4.92 -13.44 -4.36
C GLY A 47 4.16 -14.50 -3.56
N ALA A 48 2.83 -14.51 -3.69
CA ALA A 48 1.98 -15.53 -3.08
C ALA A 48 2.13 -16.91 -3.75
N GLY A 49 2.52 -17.94 -2.98
CA GLY A 49 2.38 -19.34 -3.42
C GLY A 49 3.66 -20.19 -3.43
N ASP A 50 4.85 -19.58 -3.35
CA ASP A 50 6.12 -20.33 -3.34
C ASP A 50 7.09 -19.76 -2.29
N HIS A 51 8.02 -20.60 -1.80
CA HIS A 51 9.25 -20.16 -1.14
C HIS A 51 9.97 -19.16 -2.06
N CYS A 52 9.73 -17.85 -1.89
CA CYS A 52 10.27 -16.72 -2.65
C CYS A 52 10.87 -17.14 -4.02
N ARG A 53 10.13 -17.84 -4.89
CA ARG A 53 10.67 -18.28 -6.18
C ARG A 53 10.40 -17.20 -7.20
N LEU A 54 11.50 -16.80 -7.81
CA LEU A 54 11.65 -15.87 -8.91
C LEU A 54 10.49 -15.93 -9.90
N SER A 55 9.55 -14.99 -9.81
CA SER A 55 8.92 -14.46 -11.01
C SER A 55 9.91 -13.46 -11.63
N PRO A 56 10.47 -13.71 -12.83
CA PRO A 56 11.24 -12.71 -13.57
C PRO A 56 10.24 -11.66 -14.06
N GLY A 57 10.25 -10.47 -13.44
CA GLY A 57 9.45 -9.32 -13.91
C GLY A 57 8.33 -8.81 -13.00
N ARG A 58 8.30 -9.14 -11.70
CA ARG A 58 7.15 -8.77 -10.83
C ARG A 58 7.36 -7.59 -9.88
N PHE A 59 8.55 -6.99 -9.83
CA PHE A 59 8.82 -5.84 -8.96
C PHE A 59 9.46 -4.73 -9.78
N HIS A 60 8.63 -3.82 -10.30
CA HIS A 60 9.09 -2.59 -10.92
C HIS A 60 9.17 -1.51 -9.85
N MET A 61 10.39 -1.20 -9.45
CA MET A 61 10.67 -0.07 -8.57
C MET A 61 11.03 1.13 -9.43
N GLY A 62 10.14 2.12 -9.46
CA GLY A 62 10.32 3.35 -10.23
C GLY A 62 10.36 4.57 -9.31
N VAL A 63 11.22 5.53 -9.63
CA VAL A 63 11.15 6.88 -9.05
C VAL A 63 9.96 7.58 -9.72
N ALA A 64 8.95 7.95 -8.93
CA ALA A 64 7.83 8.73 -9.44
C ALA A 64 8.35 10.13 -9.85
N GLY A 65 8.11 10.50 -11.11
CA GLY A 65 8.71 11.67 -11.78
C GLY A 65 8.31 13.06 -11.27
N ASP A 66 7.81 13.20 -10.04
CA ASP A 66 7.39 14.50 -9.47
C ASP A 66 7.73 14.64 -7.98
N GLY A 67 9.02 14.49 -7.63
CA GLY A 67 9.52 14.89 -6.31
C GLY A 67 9.85 13.75 -5.34
N GLY A 68 10.57 12.71 -5.79
CA GLY A 68 11.30 11.81 -4.88
C GLY A 68 10.46 10.78 -4.13
N GLY A 69 9.35 10.31 -4.71
CA GLY A 69 8.59 9.18 -4.20
C GLY A 69 8.94 7.87 -4.91
N TYR A 70 8.84 6.74 -4.20
CA TYR A 70 9.04 5.42 -4.77
C TYR A 70 7.73 4.78 -5.13
N THR A 71 7.68 4.07 -6.25
CA THR A 71 6.54 3.24 -6.60
C THR A 71 6.97 1.79 -6.69
N VAL A 72 6.18 0.90 -6.07
CA VAL A 72 6.31 -0.54 -6.23
C VAL A 72 5.00 -1.11 -6.73
N GLU A 73 5.09 -2.10 -7.58
CA GLU A 73 3.95 -2.81 -8.14
C GLU A 73 3.87 -4.21 -7.53
N VAL A 74 2.70 -4.59 -7.03
CA VAL A 74 2.46 -5.88 -6.33
C VAL A 74 1.18 -6.51 -6.83
N SER A 75 0.98 -7.81 -6.60
CA SER A 75 -0.32 -8.47 -6.78
C SER A 75 -1.01 -8.74 -5.46
N ILE A 76 -2.31 -9.04 -5.55
CA ILE A 76 -3.04 -9.59 -4.41
C ILE A 76 -2.34 -10.85 -3.88
N ASN A 77 -2.31 -10.96 -2.56
CA ASN A 77 -1.64 -11.97 -1.74
C ASN A 77 -0.11 -11.87 -1.70
N ASP A 78 0.53 -11.00 -2.49
CA ASP A 78 1.96 -10.77 -2.38
C ASP A 78 2.30 -10.12 -1.03
N TYR A 79 3.58 -10.18 -0.67
CA TYR A 79 4.12 -9.55 0.52
C TYR A 79 5.06 -8.40 0.14
N LEU A 80 5.01 -7.33 0.93
CA LEU A 80 6.01 -6.25 0.94
C LEU A 80 6.68 -6.25 2.31
N ASP A 81 8.00 -6.40 2.30
CA ASP A 81 8.85 -6.32 3.46
C ASP A 81 9.53 -4.95 3.51
N ILE A 82 9.36 -4.24 4.61
CA ILE A 82 10.05 -2.96 4.89
C ILE A 82 11.06 -3.21 5.99
N TYR A 83 12.32 -2.88 5.72
CA TYR A 83 13.42 -3.01 6.67
C TYR A 83 13.81 -1.64 7.21
N CYS A 84 13.83 -1.52 8.53
CA CYS A 84 14.26 -0.32 9.24
C CYS A 84 15.78 -0.09 9.13
N PRO A 85 16.28 1.14 9.38
CA PRO A 85 17.70 1.42 9.49
C PRO A 85 18.31 0.53 10.56
N HIS A 86 19.50 0.04 10.27
CA HIS A 86 20.27 -0.76 11.19
C HIS A 86 21.73 -0.35 11.13
N TYR A 87 22.34 -0.21 12.30
CA TYR A 87 23.73 0.17 12.45
C TYR A 87 24.46 -0.92 13.22
N GLY A 88 25.51 -1.47 12.61
CA GLY A 88 26.40 -2.46 13.22
C GLY A 88 27.50 -1.81 14.07
N ALA A 89 28.26 -2.63 14.78
CA ALA A 89 29.41 -2.16 15.56
C ALA A 89 30.59 -1.75 14.66
N PRO A 90 31.35 -0.69 15.02
CA PRO A 90 31.12 0.21 16.14
C PRO A 90 29.91 1.12 15.90
N LEU A 91 29.05 1.24 16.90
CA LEU A 91 27.80 2.01 16.77
C LEU A 91 28.11 3.51 16.65
N PRO A 92 27.44 4.22 15.73
CA PRO A 92 27.52 5.67 15.69
C PRO A 92 26.83 6.28 16.92
N PRO A 93 27.10 7.57 17.22
CA PRO A 93 26.34 8.34 18.19
C PRO A 93 24.82 8.23 17.98
N ALA A 94 24.05 8.17 19.07
CA ALA A 94 22.62 7.87 19.01
C ALA A 94 21.79 8.91 18.24
N ASP A 95 22.21 10.16 18.23
CA ASP A 95 21.64 11.27 17.46
C ASP A 95 21.78 11.10 15.94
N ARG A 96 22.74 10.29 15.49
CA ARG A 96 22.96 9.99 14.06
C ARG A 96 22.24 8.72 13.60
N MET A 97 21.66 7.96 14.53
CA MET A 97 20.92 6.76 14.18
C MET A 97 19.50 7.10 13.78
N GLU A 98 19.17 6.86 12.52
CA GLU A 98 17.85 7.12 11.99
C GLU A 98 16.80 6.21 12.66
N HIS A 99 15.71 6.84 13.09
CA HIS A 99 14.51 6.19 13.57
C HIS A 99 13.30 6.93 13.01
N TYR A 100 12.22 6.19 12.77
CA TYR A 100 11.01 6.76 12.17
C TYR A 100 9.77 5.94 12.48
N VAL A 101 8.62 6.59 12.36
CA VAL A 101 7.30 5.96 12.42
C VAL A 101 6.74 5.93 10.99
N LEU A 102 6.26 4.76 10.59
CA LEU A 102 5.64 4.54 9.28
C LEU A 102 4.12 4.69 9.41
N TYR A 103 3.55 5.47 8.51
CA TYR A 103 2.10 5.71 8.42
C TYR A 103 1.58 5.23 7.08
N MET A 104 0.43 4.57 7.10
CA MET A 104 -0.37 4.35 5.91
C MET A 104 -1.31 5.54 5.75
N VAL A 105 -1.24 6.24 4.62
CA VAL A 105 -1.94 7.51 4.37
C VAL A 105 -2.75 7.44 3.07
N ASN A 106 -3.67 8.40 2.92
CA ASN A 106 -4.31 8.65 1.63
C ASN A 106 -3.37 9.41 0.66
N GLY A 107 -3.80 9.58 -0.59
CA GLY A 107 -3.01 10.27 -1.62
C GLY A 107 -2.63 11.72 -1.25
N GLU A 108 -3.52 12.44 -0.56
CA GLU A 108 -3.24 13.81 -0.09
C GLU A 108 -2.14 13.83 1.00
N GLY A 109 -2.19 12.90 1.96
CA GLY A 109 -1.16 12.75 2.98
C GLY A 109 0.20 12.38 2.38
N HIS A 110 0.20 11.54 1.34
CA HIS A 110 1.40 11.18 0.59
C HIS A 110 2.01 12.37 -0.19
N ALA A 111 1.16 13.19 -0.82
CA ALA A 111 1.61 14.37 -1.53
C ALA A 111 2.17 15.45 -0.59
N SER A 112 1.53 15.63 0.57
CA SER A 112 1.86 16.68 1.55
C SER A 112 2.88 16.25 2.63
N CYS A 113 3.26 14.97 2.66
CA CYS A 113 4.03 14.35 3.74
C CYS A 113 3.39 14.50 5.14
N ASP A 114 2.06 14.66 5.21
CA ASP A 114 1.34 14.91 6.47
C ASP A 114 0.38 13.75 6.78
N HIS A 115 0.68 12.99 7.83
CA HIS A 115 -0.16 11.87 8.28
C HIS A 115 -1.33 12.31 9.17
N ARG A 116 -1.36 13.56 9.65
CA ARG A 116 -2.34 14.02 10.63
C ARG A 116 -3.72 14.05 10.00
N GLN A 117 -4.67 13.33 10.61
CA GLN A 117 -6.05 13.15 10.13
C GLN A 117 -6.18 12.53 8.73
N ARG A 118 -5.08 12.01 8.16
CA ARG A 118 -5.00 11.50 6.79
C ARG A 118 -4.48 10.07 6.69
N GLY A 119 -4.19 9.45 7.83
CA GLY A 119 -3.67 8.11 7.89
C GLY A 119 -3.57 7.54 9.29
N PHE A 120 -3.03 6.33 9.35
CA PHE A 120 -2.91 5.53 10.55
C PHE A 120 -1.46 5.13 10.76
N LYS A 121 -1.03 5.13 12.01
CA LYS A 121 0.28 4.61 12.39
C LYS A 121 0.31 3.11 12.10
N ARG A 122 1.28 2.67 11.30
CA ARG A 122 1.41 1.28 10.87
C ARG A 122 2.51 0.56 11.62
N TRP A 123 3.72 1.12 11.67
CA TRP A 123 4.89 0.51 12.33
C TRP A 123 5.85 1.54 12.92
N GLU A 124 6.74 1.09 13.81
CA GLU A 124 7.80 1.92 14.40
C GLU A 124 9.19 1.30 14.16
N CYS A 125 10.06 2.05 13.50
CA CYS A 125 11.49 1.76 13.42
C CYS A 125 12.20 2.41 14.61
N ASN A 126 12.08 1.79 15.79
CA ASN A 126 12.58 2.34 17.07
C ASN A 126 13.80 1.61 17.65
N ARG A 127 14.36 0.61 16.95
CA ARG A 127 15.54 -0.18 17.40
C ARG A 127 16.65 -0.21 16.33
N PRO A 128 17.34 0.91 16.08
CA PRO A 128 18.39 0.98 15.06
C PRO A 128 19.66 0.17 15.39
N ALA A 129 19.89 -0.16 16.66
CA ALA A 129 21.02 -0.97 17.12
C ALA A 129 20.61 -2.40 17.54
N ALA A 130 19.50 -2.93 17.01
CA ALA A 130 19.02 -4.25 17.39
C ALA A 130 20.08 -5.34 17.10
N PRO A 131 20.37 -6.25 18.04
CA PRO A 131 21.42 -7.27 17.85
C PRO A 131 21.05 -8.31 16.78
N GLY A 132 19.77 -8.50 16.49
CA GLY A 132 19.26 -9.43 15.48
C GLY A 132 19.24 -8.89 14.05
N GLY A 133 19.85 -7.73 13.78
CA GLY A 133 19.78 -7.06 12.49
C GLY A 133 18.60 -6.07 12.38
N PRO A 134 18.26 -5.60 11.17
CA PRO A 134 17.19 -4.63 10.96
C PRO A 134 15.83 -5.18 11.38
N LEU A 135 15.02 -4.34 12.04
CA LEU A 135 13.60 -4.64 12.22
C LEU A 135 12.94 -4.77 10.85
N LYS A 136 12.17 -5.85 10.68
CA LYS A 136 11.45 -6.19 9.45
C LYS A 136 9.95 -6.15 9.72
N PHE A 137 9.22 -5.42 8.89
CA PHE A 137 7.76 -5.41 8.89
C PHE A 137 7.24 -5.92 7.55
N SER A 138 6.26 -6.82 7.59
CA SER A 138 5.68 -7.42 6.39
C SER A 138 4.22 -6.99 6.25
N GLU A 139 3.86 -6.48 5.08
CA GLU A 139 2.48 -6.23 4.66
C GLU A 139 2.05 -7.30 3.68
N LYS A 140 0.84 -7.85 3.86
CA LYS A 140 0.24 -8.79 2.91
C LYS A 140 -0.90 -8.11 2.19
N PHE A 141 -0.85 -8.09 0.85
CA PHE A 141 -1.88 -7.46 0.02
C PHE A 141 -3.11 -8.36 -0.15
N GLN A 142 -3.79 -8.69 0.95
CA GLN A 142 -4.96 -9.55 0.95
C GLN A 142 -6.27 -8.80 0.66
N LEU A 143 -7.21 -9.48 0.00
CA LEU A 143 -8.56 -8.93 -0.26
C LEU A 143 -9.38 -8.79 1.01
N PHE A 144 -9.29 -9.77 1.90
CA PHE A 144 -10.09 -9.81 3.12
C PHE A 144 -9.18 -10.05 4.31
N THR A 145 -9.40 -9.28 5.37
CA THR A 145 -8.63 -9.40 6.59
C THR A 145 -9.51 -9.93 7.71
N PRO A 146 -9.08 -10.96 8.46
CA PRO A 146 -9.84 -11.46 9.61
C PRO A 146 -9.77 -10.52 10.82
N PHE A 147 -8.96 -9.45 10.75
CA PHE A 147 -8.77 -8.49 11.83
C PHE A 147 -9.60 -7.24 11.60
N SER A 148 -10.39 -6.82 12.59
CA SER A 148 -11.32 -5.68 12.48
C SER A 148 -10.65 -4.33 12.17
N LEU A 149 -9.38 -4.16 12.57
CA LEU A 149 -8.56 -2.99 12.23
C LEU A 149 -7.48 -3.31 11.19
N GLY A 150 -7.66 -4.42 10.46
CA GLY A 150 -6.77 -4.79 9.37
C GLY A 150 -7.01 -3.94 8.14
N PHE A 151 -6.05 -3.96 7.22
CA PHE A 151 -6.16 -3.30 5.93
C PHE A 151 -6.55 -4.32 4.86
N GLU A 152 -7.48 -3.91 4.00
CA GLU A 152 -7.90 -4.66 2.82
C GLU A 152 -7.38 -3.98 1.56
N PHE A 153 -6.94 -4.80 0.62
CA PHE A 153 -6.37 -4.35 -0.64
C PHE A 153 -7.26 -4.75 -1.81
N ARG A 154 -7.26 -3.94 -2.87
CA ARG A 154 -8.08 -4.14 -4.07
C ARG A 154 -7.20 -4.06 -5.32
N PRO A 155 -7.40 -4.94 -6.31
CA PRO A 155 -6.75 -4.82 -7.61
C PRO A 155 -7.03 -3.46 -8.26
N GLY A 156 -6.05 -2.91 -8.98
CA GLY A 156 -6.12 -1.61 -9.64
C GLY A 156 -6.07 -0.40 -8.71
N HIS A 157 -5.85 -0.59 -7.42
CA HIS A 157 -5.83 0.50 -6.43
C HIS A 157 -4.40 0.84 -5.98
N GLU A 158 -4.24 2.10 -5.56
CA GLU A 158 -2.99 2.67 -5.08
C GLU A 158 -3.06 2.90 -3.57
N TYR A 159 -2.00 2.52 -2.88
CA TYR A 159 -1.85 2.64 -1.43
C TYR A 159 -0.56 3.37 -1.11
N TYR A 160 -0.55 4.15 -0.02
CA TYR A 160 0.54 5.08 0.23
C TYR A 160 1.09 4.96 1.64
N TYR A 161 2.41 5.05 1.75
CA TYR A 161 3.16 5.04 2.99
C TYR A 161 4.08 6.24 3.06
N ILE A 162 4.22 6.83 4.25
CA ILE A 162 5.19 7.88 4.55
C ILE A 162 5.89 7.60 5.89
N SER A 163 7.11 8.14 6.07
CA SER A 163 7.75 8.20 7.39
C SER A 163 7.67 9.59 8.00
N ALA A 164 7.61 9.65 9.32
CA ALA A 164 7.99 10.82 10.11
C ALA A 164 9.10 10.44 11.11
N THR A 165 10.04 11.34 11.34
CA THR A 165 11.13 11.17 12.32
C THR A 165 10.76 11.85 13.64
N PRO A 166 10.51 11.11 14.73
CA PRO A 166 10.28 11.70 16.04
C PRO A 166 11.42 12.65 16.46
N PRO A 167 11.12 13.75 17.18
CA PRO A 167 9.80 14.18 17.66
C PRO A 167 8.98 14.95 16.61
N ASN A 168 9.47 15.08 15.38
CA ASN A 168 8.77 15.83 14.34
C ASN A 168 7.52 15.06 13.89
N ALA A 169 6.38 15.75 13.86
CA ALA A 169 5.14 15.17 13.35
C ALA A 169 5.12 15.10 11.81
N VAL A 170 5.93 15.91 11.12
CA VAL A 170 5.95 16.02 9.65
C VAL A 170 7.40 16.21 9.21
N ASP A 171 7.88 15.31 8.34
CA ASP A 171 9.17 15.44 7.67
C ASP A 171 8.98 16.13 6.31
N ARG A 172 9.86 17.08 5.95
CA ARG A 172 9.86 17.70 4.61
C ARG A 172 11.28 17.81 4.04
N PRO A 173 11.57 17.15 2.89
CA PRO A 173 10.83 16.03 2.29
C PRO A 173 10.81 14.78 3.18
N CYS A 174 9.65 14.12 3.29
CA CYS A 174 9.53 12.79 3.89
C CYS A 174 9.99 11.70 2.91
N LEU A 175 10.37 10.53 3.45
CA LEU A 175 10.39 9.31 2.65
C LEU A 175 8.95 8.88 2.40
N ARG A 176 8.65 8.52 1.15
CA ARG A 176 7.30 8.16 0.72
C ARG A 176 7.32 7.05 -0.33
N LEU A 177 6.35 6.12 -0.21
CA LEU A 177 6.18 4.96 -1.05
C LEU A 177 4.73 4.86 -1.50
N LYS A 178 4.54 4.74 -2.80
CA LYS A 178 3.31 4.35 -3.46
C LYS A 178 3.38 2.87 -3.79
N VAL A 179 2.33 2.14 -3.47
CA VAL A 179 2.15 0.74 -3.82
C VAL A 179 0.96 0.64 -4.76
N TYR A 180 1.20 0.17 -5.99
CA TYR A 180 0.14 -0.12 -6.94
C TYR A 180 -0.16 -1.62 -6.93
N VAL A 181 -1.39 -1.97 -6.59
CA VAL A 181 -1.85 -3.36 -6.65
C VAL A 181 -2.36 -3.61 -8.06
N ARG A 182 -1.69 -4.51 -8.79
CA ARG A 182 -2.05 -4.82 -10.17
C ARG A 182 -3.49 -5.30 -10.29
N PRO A 183 -4.23 -4.86 -11.33
CA PRO A 183 -5.46 -5.50 -11.72
C PRO A 183 -5.23 -7.00 -11.91
N THR A 184 -6.19 -7.81 -11.47
CA THR A 184 -6.29 -9.18 -11.96
C THR A 184 -6.79 -9.09 -13.40
N ASN A 185 -6.27 -9.92 -14.30
CA ASN A 185 -6.66 -9.95 -15.72
C ASN A 185 -8.05 -10.60 -15.89
N GLU A 186 -9.02 -10.19 -15.07
CA GLU A 186 -10.42 -10.56 -15.17
C GLU A 186 -11.17 -9.40 -15.80
N THR A 187 -11.21 -9.39 -17.13
CA THR A 187 -12.09 -8.53 -17.92
C THR A 187 -13.59 -8.86 -17.74
N LEU A 188 -14.02 -9.40 -16.59
CA LEU A 188 -15.42 -9.79 -16.32
C LEU A 188 -15.79 -9.70 -14.82
N TYR A 189 -15.42 -8.64 -14.12
CA TYR A 189 -16.11 -8.33 -12.86
C TYR A 189 -17.36 -7.49 -13.17
N GLU A 190 -18.43 -8.17 -13.59
CA GLU A 190 -19.78 -7.61 -13.49
C GLU A 190 -20.17 -7.68 -12.00
N ALA A 191 -20.35 -6.52 -11.38
CA ALA A 191 -20.86 -6.45 -10.01
C ALA A 191 -22.22 -7.18 -9.99
N PRO A 192 -22.46 -8.14 -9.08
CA PRO A 192 -23.77 -8.79 -9.00
C PRO A 192 -24.82 -7.72 -8.70
N GLU A 193 -25.79 -7.56 -9.60
CA GLU A 193 -26.92 -6.68 -9.35
C GLU A 193 -27.61 -7.08 -8.04
N PRO A 194 -28.10 -6.12 -7.24
CA PRO A 194 -28.83 -6.44 -6.03
C PRO A 194 -30.10 -7.21 -6.39
N ILE A 195 -30.14 -8.48 -6.03
CA ILE A 195 -31.33 -9.33 -6.17
C ILE A 195 -32.34 -8.88 -5.14
N PHE A 196 -33.14 -7.86 -5.47
CA PHE A 196 -34.41 -7.64 -4.80
C PHE A 196 -35.36 -8.74 -5.26
N THR A 197 -35.49 -9.76 -4.44
CA THR A 197 -36.47 -10.83 -4.61
C THR A 197 -37.89 -10.28 -4.53
N SER A 198 -38.61 -10.29 -5.64
CA SER A 198 -40.07 -10.49 -5.62
C SER A 198 -40.45 -11.48 -6.70
N ASN A 199 -40.51 -12.76 -6.32
CA ASN A 199 -41.19 -13.79 -7.10
C ASN A 199 -42.68 -13.44 -7.16
N ASN A 200 -43.19 -13.12 -8.35
CA ASN A 200 -44.43 -13.73 -8.79
C ASN A 200 -44.42 -13.92 -10.31
N SER A 201 -44.59 -15.17 -10.71
CA SER A 201 -44.54 -15.70 -12.06
C SER A 201 -45.60 -15.11 -12.98
N CYS A 202 -45.27 -14.95 -14.27
CA CYS A 202 -46.04 -15.51 -15.40
C CYS A 202 -45.27 -15.26 -16.71
N SER A 203 -44.62 -16.32 -17.19
CA SER A 203 -44.10 -16.41 -18.56
C SER A 203 -45.25 -16.49 -19.56
N GLY A 204 -45.07 -15.92 -20.75
CA GLY A 204 -45.78 -16.37 -21.95
C GLY A 204 -46.61 -15.32 -22.68
N LEU A 205 -46.52 -15.38 -24.00
CA LEU A 205 -47.25 -14.60 -25.01
C LEU A 205 -48.73 -14.36 -24.65
N GLY A 206 -49.18 -13.11 -24.80
CA GLY A 206 -50.57 -12.79 -25.09
C GLY A 206 -51.35 -12.12 -23.93
N SER A 207 -51.68 -10.85 -24.16
CA SER A 207 -52.87 -10.17 -23.61
C SER A 207 -52.94 -9.98 -22.08
N CYS A 208 -52.31 -8.91 -21.57
CA CYS A 208 -52.72 -8.33 -20.28
C CYS A 208 -53.88 -7.35 -20.52
N HIS A 209 -55.10 -7.87 -20.47
CA HIS A 209 -56.32 -7.07 -20.40
C HIS A 209 -56.32 -6.27 -19.09
N LEU A 210 -56.24 -4.94 -19.21
CA LEU A 210 -56.53 -4.01 -18.13
C LEU A 210 -58.01 -4.11 -17.78
N PHE A 211 -58.35 -4.87 -16.73
CA PHE A 211 -59.65 -4.74 -16.08
C PHE A 211 -59.55 -3.60 -15.05
N LEU A 212 -60.01 -2.41 -15.47
CA LEU A 212 -60.40 -1.34 -14.56
C LEU A 212 -61.44 -1.89 -13.58
N SER A 213 -61.08 -2.01 -12.31
CA SER A 213 -62.06 -2.20 -11.24
C SER A 213 -62.81 -0.88 -11.06
N THR A 214 -64.02 -0.83 -11.59
CA THR A 214 -64.98 0.25 -11.39
C THR A 214 -65.44 0.27 -9.94
N VAL A 215 -65.19 1.37 -9.25
CA VAL A 215 -65.79 1.68 -7.94
C VAL A 215 -67.12 2.40 -8.18
N PRO A 216 -68.28 1.86 -7.80
CA PRO A 216 -69.50 2.64 -7.72
C PRO A 216 -69.72 3.09 -6.27
N VAL A 217 -69.37 4.34 -5.97
CA VAL A 217 -69.95 5.06 -4.82
C VAL A 217 -71.07 5.93 -5.39
N LEU A 218 -72.31 5.45 -5.31
CA LEU A 218 -73.50 6.26 -5.53
C LEU A 218 -74.54 6.01 -4.43
N TRP A 219 -74.46 6.87 -3.42
CA TRP A 219 -75.54 7.57 -2.72
C TRP A 219 -76.92 6.90 -2.55
N THR A 220 -77.35 6.79 -1.28
CA THR A 220 -78.75 7.04 -0.91
C THR A 220 -78.84 7.92 0.34
N LEU A 221 -79.50 9.06 0.15
CA LEU A 221 -80.06 9.94 1.15
C LEU A 221 -81.49 9.48 1.52
N LEU A 222 -81.97 9.95 2.68
CA LEU A 222 -83.33 9.88 3.26
C LEU A 222 -83.74 8.48 3.80
N GLY A 223 -84.26 8.32 5.01
CA GLY A 223 -84.64 9.23 6.09
C GLY A 223 -85.54 8.47 7.09
N SER A 224 -85.42 8.76 8.38
CA SER A 224 -86.52 8.86 9.36
C SER A 224 -85.97 9.22 10.74
#